data_AF-A0A6A7KZN3-F1
#
_entry.id   AF-A0A6A7KZN3-F1
#
_cell.length_a   1.000
_cell.length_b   1.000
_cell.length_c   1.000
_cell.angle_alpha   90.00
_cell.angle_beta   90.00
_cell.angle_gamma   90.00
#
_symmetry.space_group_name_H-M   'P 1'
#
loop_
_entity.id
_entity.type
_entity.pdbx_description
1 polymer ?
#
loop_
_entity_poly.entity_id
_entity_poly.type
_entity_poly.pdbx_seq_one_letter_code
_entity_poly.pdbx_strand_id
1 'polypeptide(L)'
;MTSRKARKRTAERPAPPTAVEDFPELALVVQGYLHEDYAVEHGSAHQAVAAYRCDASDEERTRFDREVERFLRLVDGATITAIRKILVQEFGSAWAPRSLAELRNVLRAPA
;
A
#
# COMPACT_ATOMS: atom_id res chain seq x y z
N MET A 1 28.65 -23.32 29.84
CA MET A 1 27.86 -22.13 30.26
C MET A 1 28.53 -20.92 29.65
N THR A 2 27.99 -20.08 28.77
CA THR A 2 26.62 -19.81 28.31
C THR A 2 26.73 -19.37 26.84
N SER A 3 26.05 -20.10 25.95
CA SER A 3 25.95 -19.75 24.53
C SER A 3 25.13 -18.48 24.36
N ARG A 4 25.79 -17.35 24.05
CA ARG A 4 25.11 -16.16 23.55
C ARG A 4 24.79 -16.38 22.07
N LYS A 5 23.70 -17.09 21.79
CA LYS A 5 23.17 -17.30 20.44
C LYS A 5 22.77 -15.92 19.90
N ALA A 6 23.67 -15.30 19.14
CA ALA A 6 23.40 -14.10 18.38
C ALA A 6 22.15 -14.35 17.53
N ARG A 7 21.08 -13.61 17.80
CA ARG A 7 19.87 -13.63 16.97
C ARG A 7 20.32 -13.19 15.58
N LYS A 8 20.29 -14.13 14.62
CA LYS A 8 20.61 -13.87 13.21
C LYS A 8 19.81 -12.64 12.79
N ARG A 9 20.50 -11.62 12.25
CA ARG A 9 19.87 -10.52 11.50
C ARG A 9 18.91 -11.16 10.51
N THR A 10 17.61 -10.95 10.70
CA THR A 10 16.57 -11.41 9.82
C THR A 10 16.92 -10.89 8.43
N ALA A 11 17.20 -11.80 7.48
CA ALA A 11 17.33 -11.41 6.10
C ALA A 11 15.99 -10.79 5.69
N GLU A 12 16.00 -9.49 5.45
CA GLU A 12 14.86 -8.72 4.96
C GLU A 12 14.30 -9.42 3.72
N ARG A 13 13.03 -9.86 3.78
CA ARG A 13 12.43 -10.57 2.65
C ARG A 13 12.15 -9.55 1.55
N PRO A 14 12.62 -9.76 0.31
CA PRO A 14 12.15 -8.97 -0.81
C PRO A 14 10.63 -9.13 -0.95
N ALA A 15 9.96 -8.09 -1.41
CA ALA A 15 8.55 -8.21 -1.69
C ALA A 15 8.33 -9.25 -2.81
N PRO A 16 7.26 -10.04 -2.74
CA PRO A 16 6.94 -11.00 -3.80
C PRO A 16 6.64 -10.28 -5.12
N PRO A 17 6.82 -10.96 -6.27
CA PRO A 17 6.40 -10.41 -7.55
C PRO A 17 4.91 -10.06 -7.49
N THR A 18 4.59 -8.83 -7.86
CA THR A 18 3.24 -8.28 -7.79
C THR A 18 3.01 -7.54 -9.10
N ALA A 19 2.04 -7.98 -9.88
CA ALA A 19 1.69 -7.36 -11.16
C ALA A 19 0.45 -6.48 -10.99
N VAL A 20 0.32 -5.43 -11.80
CA VAL A 20 -0.85 -4.52 -11.78
C VAL A 20 -2.14 -5.28 -12.09
N GLU A 21 -2.05 -6.25 -12.99
CA GLU A 21 -3.16 -7.09 -13.46
C GLU A 21 -3.74 -7.95 -12.34
N ASP A 22 -2.95 -8.26 -11.31
CA ASP A 22 -3.45 -8.96 -10.14
C ASP A 22 -4.31 -8.02 -9.29
N PHE A 23 -3.96 -6.73 -9.19
CA PHE A 23 -4.58 -5.75 -8.28
C PHE A 23 -5.12 -4.51 -9.04
N PRO A 24 -6.05 -4.69 -9.98
CA PRO A 24 -6.50 -3.63 -10.87
C PRO A 24 -7.19 -2.47 -10.12
N GLU A 25 -7.99 -2.74 -9.10
CA GLU A 25 -8.69 -1.68 -8.35
C GLU A 25 -7.71 -0.89 -7.47
N LEU A 26 -6.78 -1.58 -6.80
CA LEU A 26 -5.74 -0.92 -6.01
C LEU A 26 -4.83 -0.06 -6.89
N ALA A 27 -4.42 -0.56 -8.05
CA ALA A 27 -3.63 0.21 -9.01
C ALA A 27 -4.38 1.46 -9.49
N LEU A 28 -5.66 1.31 -9.87
CA LEU A 28 -6.51 2.42 -10.27
C LEU A 28 -6.59 3.50 -9.19
N VAL A 29 -6.80 3.13 -7.92
CA VAL A 29 -6.90 4.09 -6.82
C VAL A 29 -5.58 4.81 -6.59
N VAL A 30 -4.45 4.10 -6.56
CA VAL A 30 -3.16 4.75 -6.27
C VAL A 30 -2.66 5.61 -7.44
N GLN A 31 -3.10 5.34 -8.67
CA GLN A 31 -2.86 6.20 -9.84
C GLN A 31 -3.80 7.41 -9.86
N GLY A 32 -5.08 7.17 -9.59
CA GLY A 32 -6.12 8.20 -9.72
C GLY A 32 -6.19 9.18 -8.57
N TYR A 33 -5.87 8.75 -7.34
CA TYR A 33 -6.00 9.58 -6.13
C TYR A 33 -4.66 9.83 -5.43
N LEU A 34 -3.64 9.00 -5.64
CA LEU A 34 -2.31 9.18 -5.06
C LEU A 34 -1.28 9.58 -6.13
N HIS A 35 -1.70 10.42 -7.07
CA HIS A 35 -0.88 11.06 -8.11
C HIS A 35 -0.05 12.22 -7.56
N GLU A 36 0.82 12.83 -8.39
CA GLU A 36 1.83 13.82 -7.97
C GLU A 36 1.27 15.00 -7.16
N ASP A 37 0.02 15.38 -7.41
CA ASP A 37 -0.66 16.52 -6.79
C ASP A 37 -1.64 16.13 -5.67
N TYR A 38 -1.71 14.86 -5.24
CA TYR A 38 -2.68 14.41 -4.23
C TYR A 38 -2.66 15.26 -2.95
N ALA A 39 -1.49 15.77 -2.55
CA ALA A 39 -1.32 16.57 -1.35
C ALA A 39 -1.92 17.98 -1.50
N VAL A 40 -1.95 18.51 -2.72
CA VAL A 40 -2.58 19.80 -3.03
C VAL A 40 -4.09 19.63 -3.18
N GLU A 41 -4.53 18.58 -3.88
CA GLU A 41 -5.96 18.34 -4.16
C GLU A 41 -6.74 17.83 -2.94
N HIS A 42 -6.15 16.90 -2.18
CA HIS A 42 -6.83 16.23 -1.08
C HIS A 42 -6.21 16.53 0.30
N GLY A 43 -5.07 17.20 0.36
CA GLY A 43 -4.37 17.55 1.61
C GLY A 43 -3.44 16.47 2.15
N SER A 44 -3.80 15.19 2.00
CA SER A 44 -2.96 14.06 2.42
C SER A 44 -3.33 12.76 1.72
N ALA A 45 -2.44 11.76 1.73
CA ALA A 45 -2.71 10.46 1.13
C ALA A 45 -3.90 9.75 1.80
N HIS A 46 -4.05 9.92 3.12
CA HIS A 46 -5.21 9.40 3.84
C HIS A 46 -6.52 10.04 3.37
N GLN A 47 -6.52 11.37 3.18
CA GLN A 47 -7.70 12.08 2.68
C GLN A 47 -7.98 11.78 1.20
N ALA A 48 -6.95 11.52 0.40
CA ALA A 48 -7.13 11.10 -0.99
C ALA A 48 -7.82 9.73 -1.11
N VAL A 49 -7.41 8.74 -0.30
CA VAL A 49 -8.11 7.44 -0.25
C VAL A 49 -9.53 7.59 0.33
N ALA A 50 -9.73 8.48 1.30
CA ALA A 50 -11.07 8.80 1.80
C ALA A 50 -11.96 9.43 0.71
N ALA A 51 -11.41 10.34 -0.09
CA ALA A 51 -12.12 10.94 -1.22
C ALA A 51 -12.54 9.89 -2.25
N TYR A 52 -11.64 8.96 -2.62
CA TYR A 52 -12.02 7.81 -3.45
C TYR A 52 -13.20 7.05 -2.85
N ARG A 53 -13.17 6.78 -1.55
CA ARG A 53 -14.25 6.04 -0.89
C ARG A 53 -15.56 6.81 -0.80
N CYS A 54 -15.54 8.14 -0.80
CA CYS A 54 -16.74 8.96 -0.97
C CYS A 54 -17.31 8.84 -2.38
N ASP A 55 -16.46 8.89 -3.39
CA ASP A 55 -16.86 8.94 -4.80
C ASP A 55 -17.22 7.54 -5.36
N ALA A 56 -16.64 6.49 -4.80
CA ALA A 56 -16.81 5.11 -5.23
C ALA A 56 -18.18 4.52 -4.85
N SER A 57 -18.70 3.69 -5.75
CA SER A 57 -19.84 2.80 -5.51
C SER A 57 -19.54 1.75 -4.43
N ASP A 58 -20.59 1.10 -3.92
CA ASP A 58 -20.44 -0.01 -2.97
C ASP A 58 -19.66 -1.18 -3.58
N GLU A 59 -19.84 -1.43 -4.88
CA GLU A 59 -19.11 -2.46 -5.62
C GLU A 59 -17.61 -2.14 -5.73
N GLU A 60 -17.27 -0.90 -6.09
CA GLU A 60 -15.87 -0.43 -6.20
C GLU A 60 -15.17 -0.50 -4.84
N ARG A 61 -15.80 0.03 -3.78
CA ARG A 61 -15.29 -0.07 -2.40
C ARG A 61 -15.05 -1.53 -1.99
N THR A 62 -15.97 -2.43 -2.34
CA THR A 62 -15.83 -3.85 -2.03
C THR A 62 -14.65 -4.50 -2.79
N ARG A 63 -14.44 -4.15 -4.06
CA ARG A 63 -13.28 -4.65 -4.83
C ARG A 63 -11.97 -4.12 -4.25
N PHE A 64 -11.92 -2.83 -3.94
CA PHE A 64 -10.74 -2.18 -3.37
C PHE A 64 -10.37 -2.81 -2.03
N ASP A 65 -11.33 -3.01 -1.14
CA ASP A 65 -11.09 -3.61 0.18
C ASP A 65 -10.55 -5.04 0.06
N ARG A 66 -11.07 -5.86 -0.86
CA ARG A 66 -10.57 -7.22 -1.10
C ARG A 66 -9.11 -7.21 -1.57
N GLU A 67 -8.78 -6.30 -2.48
CA GLU A 67 -7.44 -6.16 -3.01
C GLU A 67 -6.46 -5.60 -1.99
N VAL A 68 -6.84 -4.58 -1.22
CA VAL A 68 -6.06 -4.04 -0.10
C VAL A 68 -5.74 -5.13 0.91
N GLU A 69 -6.74 -5.91 1.32
CA GLU A 69 -6.52 -7.01 2.26
C GLU A 69 -5.57 -8.08 1.70
N ARG A 70 -5.71 -8.41 0.42
CA ARG A 70 -4.81 -9.38 -0.23
C ARG A 70 -3.39 -8.82 -0.37
N PHE A 71 -3.25 -7.56 -0.75
CA PHE A 71 -1.96 -6.89 -0.90
C PHE A 71 -1.24 -6.78 0.45
N LEU A 72 -1.94 -6.37 1.52
CA LEU A 72 -1.39 -6.27 2.86
C LEU A 72 -0.90 -7.61 3.40
N ARG A 73 -1.59 -8.72 3.09
CA ARG A 73 -1.11 -10.08 3.41
C ARG A 73 0.11 -10.47 2.59
N LEU A 74 0.11 -10.14 1.31
CA LEU A 74 1.19 -10.45 0.37
C LEU A 74 2.51 -9.79 0.80
N VAL A 75 2.46 -8.51 1.18
CA VAL A 75 3.63 -7.72 1.58
C VAL A 75 3.97 -7.82 3.07
N ASP A 76 3.25 -8.66 3.82
CA ASP A 76 3.57 -8.87 5.24
C ASP A 76 4.97 -9.47 5.40
N GLY A 77 5.77 -8.86 6.27
CA GLY A 77 7.19 -9.20 6.46
C GLY A 77 8.14 -8.68 5.37
N ALA A 78 7.65 -7.99 4.34
CA ALA A 78 8.51 -7.29 3.37
C ALA A 78 9.02 -5.96 3.93
N THR A 79 10.13 -5.45 3.38
CA THR A 79 10.63 -4.13 3.76
C THR A 79 9.79 -3.01 3.17
N ILE A 80 9.76 -1.87 3.86
CA ILE A 80 9.05 -0.69 3.37
C ILE A 80 9.60 -0.22 2.02
N THR A 81 10.91 -0.37 1.78
CA THR A 81 11.54 -0.05 0.49
C THR A 81 11.02 -0.92 -0.64
N ALA A 82 10.84 -2.23 -0.41
CA ALA A 82 10.29 -3.13 -1.42
C ALA A 82 8.81 -2.82 -1.71
N ILE A 83 8.04 -2.47 -0.67
CA ILE A 83 6.64 -2.07 -0.81
C ILE A 83 6.50 -0.78 -1.61
N ARG A 84 7.33 0.23 -1.31
CA ARG A 84 7.40 1.48 -2.07
C ARG A 84 7.72 1.22 -3.54
N LYS A 85 8.63 0.29 -3.81
CA LYS A 85 8.96 -0.08 -5.19
C LYS A 85 7.71 -0.57 -5.94
N ILE A 86 6.93 -1.45 -5.33
CA ILE A 86 5.68 -1.94 -5.94
C ILE A 86 4.70 -0.78 -6.16
N LEU A 87 4.38 -0.01 -5.12
CA LEU A 87 3.38 1.06 -5.22
C LEU A 87 3.77 2.14 -6.23
N VAL A 88 5.04 2.56 -6.24
CA VAL A 88 5.49 3.68 -7.07
C VAL A 88 5.85 3.23 -8.48
N GLN A 89 6.61 2.14 -8.63
CA GLN A 89 7.15 1.75 -9.93
C GLN A 89 6.22 0.83 -10.70
N GLU A 90 5.56 -0.12 -10.02
CA GLU A 90 4.66 -1.07 -10.68
C GLU A 90 3.26 -0.47 -10.77
N PHE A 91 2.73 0.07 -9.66
CA PHE A 91 1.36 0.57 -9.62
C PHE A 91 1.24 2.05 -9.97
N GLY A 92 2.34 2.80 -10.12
CA GLY A 92 2.31 4.18 -10.59
C GLY A 92 1.85 5.23 -9.57
N SER A 93 1.94 4.93 -8.27
CA SER A 93 1.64 5.91 -7.22
C SER A 93 2.75 6.95 -7.05
N ALA A 94 2.40 8.22 -6.85
CA ALA A 94 3.35 9.23 -6.38
C ALA A 94 3.54 9.19 -4.85
N TRP A 95 2.64 8.53 -4.12
CA TRP A 95 2.76 8.36 -2.68
C TRP A 95 3.68 7.19 -2.31
N ALA A 96 4.66 7.48 -1.44
CA ALA A 96 5.60 6.49 -0.93
C ALA A 96 5.48 6.35 0.61
N PRO A 97 4.80 5.33 1.14
CA PRO A 97 4.57 5.17 2.58
C PRO A 97 5.89 5.04 3.35
N ARG A 98 6.02 5.69 4.51
CA ARG A 98 7.21 5.66 5.38
C ARG A 98 7.25 4.47 6.32
N SER A 99 6.11 3.80 6.53
CA SER A 99 6.04 2.60 7.34
C SER A 99 4.87 1.71 6.93
N LEU A 100 4.90 0.46 7.38
CA LEU A 100 3.75 -0.46 7.25
C LEU A 100 2.51 0.05 7.99
N ALA A 101 2.70 0.76 9.11
CA ALA A 101 1.60 1.36 9.85
C ALA A 101 0.92 2.47 9.03
N GLU A 102 1.71 3.34 8.40
CA GLU A 102 1.20 4.39 7.51
C GLU A 102 0.50 3.79 6.29
N LEU A 103 1.09 2.76 5.66
CA LEU A 103 0.47 2.03 4.55
C LEU A 103 -0.93 1.54 4.93
N ARG A 104 -1.04 0.82 6.05
CA ARG A 104 -2.31 0.26 6.54
C ARG A 104 -3.30 1.36 6.88
N ASN A 105 -2.85 2.44 7.50
CA ASN A 105 -3.69 3.56 7.88
C ASN A 105 -4.29 4.25 6.65
N VAL A 106 -3.47 4.53 5.63
CA VAL A 106 -3.92 5.21 4.41
C VAL A 106 -4.84 4.32 3.59
N LEU A 107 -4.47 3.06 3.32
CA LEU A 107 -5.29 2.17 2.48
C LEU A 107 -6.61 1.75 3.13
N ARG A 108 -6.77 1.95 4.45
CA ARG A 108 -8.01 1.68 5.19
C ARG A 108 -8.70 2.95 5.66
N ALA A 109 -8.41 4.10 5.04
CA ALA A 109 -9.11 5.34 5.35
C ALA A 109 -10.63 5.13 5.26
N PRO A 110 -11.43 5.68 6.17
CA PRO A 110 -12.89 5.60 6.06
C PRO A 110 -13.36 6.37 4.82
N ALA A 111 -14.57 6.07 4.35
CA ALA A 111 -15.30 6.98 3.48
C ALA A 111 -15.58 8.29 4.23
#